data_AF-A0A380TJE4-F1
#
_entry.id   AF-A0A380TJE4-F1
#
_cell.length_a   1.000
_cell.length_b   1.000
_cell.length_c   1.000
_cell.angle_alpha   90.00
_cell.angle_beta   90.00
_cell.angle_gamma   90.00
#
_symmetry.space_group_name_H-M   'P 1'
#
loop_
_entity.id
_entity.type
_entity.pdbx_description
1 polymer ?
#
loop_
_entity_poly.entity_id
_entity_poly.type
_entity_poly.pdbx_seq_one_letter_code
_entity_poly.pdbx_strand_id
1 'polypeptide(L)' 'MQLSEPERRAKLAKLIEIEGFCSIDELIAASVHDSVSPGICGRAGCDYSCEVEPDQDRGWCEECRAQTVQSALVLAELI' A
#
# COMPACT_ATOMS: atom_id res chain seq x y z
N MET A 1 4.80 0.01 9.49
CA MET A 1 5.00 1.17 10.42
C MET A 1 3.64 1.71 10.84
N GLN A 2 3.46 2.25 12.04
CA GLN A 2 2.14 2.77 12.41
C GLN A 2 1.85 4.11 11.72
N LEU A 3 0.89 4.10 10.80
CA LEU A 3 0.32 5.29 10.16
C LEU A 3 -0.98 5.65 10.86
N SER A 4 -1.32 6.93 10.91
CA SER A 4 -2.66 7.38 11.28
C SER A 4 -3.69 7.05 10.19
N GLU A 5 -4.99 7.04 10.54
CA GLU A 5 -6.08 6.85 9.57
C GLU A 5 -5.97 7.77 8.33
N PRO A 6 -5.78 9.10 8.45
CA PRO A 6 -5.67 9.97 7.28
C PRO A 6 -4.45 9.65 6.42
N GLU A 7 -3.31 9.26 7.02
CA GLU A 7 -2.13 8.86 6.27
C GLU A 7 -2.37 7.57 5.49
N ARG A 8 -3.02 6.57 6.10
CA ARG A 8 -3.41 5.33 5.39
C ARG A 8 -4.35 5.61 4.23
N ARG A 9 -5.38 6.43 4.46
CA ARG A 9 -6.34 6.84 3.41
C ARG A 9 -5.65 7.54 2.25
N ALA A 10 -4.71 8.44 2.53
CA ALA A 10 -3.94 9.12 1.49
C ALA A 10 -3.09 8.13 0.68
N LYS A 11 -2.46 7.16 1.34
CA LYS A 11 -1.66 6.11 0.68
C LYS A 11 -2.51 5.16 -0.16
N LEU A 12 -3.68 4.76 0.32
CA LEU A 12 -4.65 3.98 -0.46
C LEU A 12 -5.14 4.75 -1.69
N ALA A 13 -5.47 6.04 -1.53
CA ALA A 13 -5.85 6.89 -2.66
C ALA A 13 -4.74 7.01 -3.71
N LYS A 14 -3.47 7.08 -3.26
CA LYS A 14 -2.32 7.13 -4.16
C LYS A 14 -2.11 5.79 -4.89
N LEU A 15 -2.28 4.66 -4.22
CA LEU A 15 -2.25 3.35 -4.87
C LEU A 15 -3.34 3.21 -5.94
N ILE A 16 -4.56 3.67 -5.66
CA ILE A 16 -5.66 3.68 -6.65
C ILE A 16 -5.24 4.46 -7.91
N GLU A 17 -4.65 5.64 -7.74
CA GLU A 17 -4.15 6.47 -8.85
C GLU A 17 -3.04 5.76 -9.66
N ILE A 18 -2.08 5.13 -8.98
CA ILE A 18 -0.93 4.45 -9.59
C ILE A 18 -1.36 3.20 -10.36
N GLU A 19 -2.21 2.37 -9.75
CA GLU A 19 -2.66 1.10 -10.31
C GLU A 19 -3.80 1.27 -11.33
N GLY A 20 -4.44 2.44 -11.36
CA GLY A 20 -5.51 2.76 -12.31
C GLY A 20 -6.89 2.23 -11.92
N PHE A 21 -7.16 2.06 -10.63
CA PHE A 21 -8.49 1.68 -10.13
C PHE A 21 -9.42 2.89 -9.99
N CYS A 22 -10.73 2.67 -9.95
CA CYS A 22 -11.72 3.71 -9.75
C CYS A 22 -12.11 3.90 -8.27
N SER A 23 -11.82 2.91 -7.42
CA SER A 23 -12.22 2.92 -6.01
C SER A 23 -11.33 2.06 -5.12
N ILE A 24 -11.46 2.26 -3.80
CA ILE A 24 -10.81 1.41 -2.79
C ILE A 24 -11.33 -0.03 -2.90
N ASP A 25 -12.63 -0.22 -3.15
CA ASP A 25 -13.24 -1.55 -3.24
C ASP A 25 -12.67 -2.36 -4.41
N GLU A 26 -12.41 -1.72 -5.55
CA GLU A 26 -11.76 -2.37 -6.70
C GLU A 26 -10.31 -2.77 -6.40
N LEU A 27 -9.52 -1.86 -5.77
CA LEU A 27 -8.15 -2.15 -5.35
C LEU A 27 -8.10 -3.33 -4.37
N ILE A 28 -9.01 -3.34 -3.38
CA ILE A 28 -9.09 -4.42 -2.38
C ILE A 28 -9.51 -5.73 -3.06
N ALA A 29 -10.56 -5.72 -3.88
CA ALA A 29 -11.04 -6.91 -4.56
C ALA A 29 -9.97 -7.55 -5.45
N ALA A 30 -9.17 -6.74 -6.15
CA ALA A 30 -8.01 -7.23 -6.90
C ALA A 30 -6.95 -7.83 -5.97
N SER A 31 -6.58 -7.09 -4.91
CA SER A 31 -5.52 -7.49 -3.97
C SER A 31 -5.82 -8.77 -3.18
N VAL A 32 -7.08 -9.06 -2.84
CA VAL A 32 -7.44 -10.28 -2.08
C VAL A 32 -7.44 -11.55 -2.93
N HIS A 33 -7.52 -11.42 -4.25
CA HIS A 33 -7.58 -12.56 -5.19
C HIS A 33 -6.24 -12.89 -5.84
N ASP A 34 -5.21 -12.07 -5.60
CA ASP A 34 -3.89 -12.23 -6.18
C ASP A 34 -2.87 -12.75 -5.13
N SER A 35 -1.80 -13.34 -5.63
CA SER A 35 -0.64 -13.78 -4.88
C SER A 35 0.28 -12.63 -4.44
N VAL A 36 0.16 -11.47 -5.08
CA VAL A 36 0.87 -10.23 -4.73
C VAL A 36 -0.13 -9.08 -4.55
N SER A 37 0.25 -8.06 -3.79
CA SER A 37 -0.58 -6.88 -3.55
C SER A 37 0.23 -5.60 -3.85
N PRO A 38 -0.41 -4.55 -4.40
CA PRO A 38 0.20 -3.24 -4.49
C PRO A 38 0.63 -2.75 -3.10
N GLY A 39 1.91 -2.43 -2.95
CA GLY A 39 2.48 -1.85 -1.74
C GLY A 39 2.96 -0.42 -1.99
N ILE A 40 2.92 0.41 -0.95
CA ILE A 40 3.43 1.78 -1.01
C ILE A 40 4.21 2.15 0.25
N CYS A 41 5.24 2.96 0.09
CA CYS A 41 6.00 3.51 1.21
C CYS A 41 5.12 4.32 2.15
N GLY A 42 5.15 3.99 3.45
CA GLY A 42 4.41 4.71 4.49
C GLY A 42 5.04 6.05 4.90
N ARG A 43 6.25 6.40 4.47
CA ARG A 43 6.84 7.70 4.86
C ARG A 43 6.12 8.86 4.18
N ALA A 44 5.90 9.93 4.95
CA ALA A 44 5.35 11.17 4.44
C ALA A 44 6.22 11.69 3.27
N GLY A 45 5.57 12.03 2.16
CA GLY A 45 6.23 12.56 0.97
C GLY A 45 6.97 11.54 0.08
N CYS A 46 6.90 10.24 0.36
CA CYS A 46 7.46 9.20 -0.50
C CYS A 46 6.35 8.29 -1.03
N ASP A 47 6.11 8.32 -2.33
CA ASP A 47 5.05 7.54 -2.99
C ASP A 47 5.61 6.36 -3.80
N TYR A 48 6.84 5.93 -3.51
CA TYR A 48 7.41 4.70 -4.06
C TYR A 48 6.46 3.54 -3.82
N SER A 49 6.06 2.87 -4.91
CA SER A 49 5.21 1.69 -4.92
C SER A 49 5.90 0.52 -5.59
N CYS A 50 5.53 -0.69 -5.16
CA CYS A 50 5.98 -1.95 -5.74
C CYS A 50 5.02 -3.07 -5.35
N GLU A 51 5.08 -4.20 -6.06
CA GLU A 51 4.39 -5.42 -5.64
C GLU A 51 5.05 -6.00 -4.39
N VAL A 52 4.22 -6.46 -3.44
CA VAL A 52 4.65 -7.09 -2.18
C VAL A 52 3.71 -8.24 -1.82
N GLU A 53 4.04 -9.03 -0.80
CA GLU A 53 3.09 -10.00 -0.25
C GLU A 53 1.85 -9.29 0.33
N PRO A 54 0.66 -9.90 0.26
CA PRO A 54 -0.58 -9.26 0.72
C PRO A 54 -0.60 -8.83 2.19
N ASP A 55 0.15 -9.49 3.06
CA ASP A 55 0.28 -9.20 4.50
C ASP A 55 1.54 -8.37 4.84
N GLN A 56 2.23 -7.82 3.84
CA GLN A 56 3.48 -7.09 4.05
C GLN A 56 3.26 -5.79 4.86
N ASP A 57 3.82 -5.73 6.07
CA ASP A 57 3.79 -4.54 6.95
C ASP A 57 5.13 -3.75 7.04
N ARG A 58 6.19 -4.26 6.39
CA ARG A 58 7.58 -3.76 6.47
C ARG A 58 8.46 -4.08 5.24
N GLY A 59 7.93 -3.89 4.03
CA GLY A 59 8.67 -4.09 2.77
C GLY A 59 9.74 -3.00 2.51
N TRP A 60 10.73 -3.29 1.66
CA TRP A 60 11.84 -2.37 1.36
C TRP A 60 11.41 -1.26 0.38
N CYS A 61 11.68 0.00 0.74
CA CYS A 61 11.50 1.15 -0.14
C CYS A 61 12.85 1.60 -0.72
N GLU A 62 12.97 1.64 -2.04
CA GLU A 62 14.23 2.00 -2.72
C GLU A 62 14.57 3.49 -2.61
N GLU A 63 13.57 4.36 -2.48
CA GLU A 63 13.79 5.80 -2.30
C GLU A 63 14.22 6.14 -0.87
N CYS A 64 13.54 5.56 0.13
CA CYS A 64 13.82 5.83 1.54
C CYS A 64 14.95 4.98 2.11
N ARG A 65 15.36 3.92 1.39
CA ARG A 65 16.33 2.91 1.82
C ARG A 65 16.01 2.35 3.22
N ALA A 66 14.74 2.00 3.41
CA ALA A 66 14.22 1.54 4.68
C ALA A 66 13.02 0.59 4.48
N GLN A 67 12.75 -0.22 5.50
CA GLN A 67 11.60 -1.14 5.53
C GLN A 67 10.30 -0.41 5.90
N THR A 68 9.73 0.31 4.93
CA THR A 68 8.58 1.20 5.14
C THR A 68 7.40 0.94 4.20
N VAL A 69 7.53 0.03 3.24
CA VAL A 69 6.43 -0.35 2.33
C VAL A 69 5.40 -1.20 3.07
N GLN A 70 4.12 -0.87 2.91
CA GLN A 70 2.99 -1.65 3.41
C GLN A 70 2.05 -1.98 2.25
N SER A 71 1.50 -3.19 2.23
CA SER A 71 0.53 -3.62 1.21
C SER A 71 -0.78 -2.85 1.31
N ALA A 72 -1.57 -2.87 0.24
CA ALA A 72 -2.91 -2.28 0.21
C ALA A 72 -3.83 -2.88 1.29
N LEU A 73 -3.74 -4.19 1.56
CA LEU A 73 -4.59 -4.86 2.54
C LEU A 73 -4.23 -4.49 4.00
N VAL A 74 -2.93 -4.35 4.29
CA VAL A 74 -2.46 -3.85 5.60
C VAL A 74 -2.88 -2.40 5.81
N LEU A 75 -2.75 -1.55 4.77
CA LEU A 75 -3.20 -0.16 4.83
C LEU A 75 -4.73 -0.03 4.99
N ALA A 76 -5.49 -0.99 4.45
CA ALA A 76 -6.93 -1.09 4.61
C ALA A 76 -7.36 -1.74 5.94
N GLU A 77 -6.41 -2.17 6.79
CA GLU A 77 -6.65 -2.83 8.08
C GLU A 77 -7.49 -4.13 7.95
N LEU A 78 -7.28 -4.87 6.86
CA LEU A 78 -7.96 -6.16 6.63
C LEU A 78 -7.14 -7.38 7.08
N ILE A 79 -5.82 -7.24 7.19
CA ILE A 79 -4.84 -8.24 7.62
C ILE A 79 -3.77 -7.57 8.50
#